data_AF-A0A8T1WQH0-F1
#
_entry.id   AF-A0A8T1WQH0-F1
#
_cell.length_a   1.000
_cell.length_b   1.000
_cell.length_c   1.000
_cell.angle_alpha   90.00
_cell.angle_beta   90.00
_cell.angle_gamma   90.00
#
_symmetry.space_group_name_H-M   'P 1'
#
loop_
_entity.id
_entity.type
_entity.pdbx_description
1 polymer ?
#
loop_
_entity_poly.entity_id
_entity_poly.type
_entity_poly.pdbx_seq_one_letter_code
_entity_poly.pdbx_strand_id
1 'polypeptide(L)'
;MPVFTKLTEADACRRSAKGQLFYEFLDDFLMKQVKVWVNGKKPIDYVKKELRIEQLVGEALKNSPNFKYYDDFMSKTATEWAKNLTSIDDAKKLLGMEKLSADALKTHANYKYYDEFMDTSVLMWVGGGKSIGDVKKLLGLETLSAAAIKSSINFKYYDKFMTMRVEALLRSGKSLDDVKTLSADATKLSPNLKYCDQFLDGRVNNIAARSAT
;
A
#
# COMPACT_ATOMS: atom_id res chain seq x y z
N MET A 1 6.58 -32.89 7.65
CA MET A 1 6.29 -31.76 6.74
C MET A 1 6.38 -32.29 5.30
N PRO A 2 5.43 -32.00 4.40
CA PRO A 2 5.60 -32.40 3.01
C PRO A 2 6.71 -31.55 2.41
N VAL A 3 7.78 -32.20 1.97
CA VAL A 3 8.79 -31.60 1.11
C VAL A 3 8.14 -31.43 -0.25
N PHE A 4 7.72 -30.21 -0.59
CA PHE A 4 7.24 -29.89 -1.94
C PHE A 4 8.45 -29.89 -2.88
N THR A 5 8.74 -31.08 -3.43
CA THR A 5 9.69 -31.23 -4.54
C THR A 5 9.26 -30.35 -5.70
N LYS A 6 10.23 -29.67 -6.32
CA LYS A 6 10.07 -28.89 -7.56
C LYS A 6 9.17 -29.65 -8.53
N LEU A 7 7.94 -29.19 -8.72
CA LEU A 7 7.07 -29.77 -9.75
C LEU A 7 7.69 -29.37 -11.09
N THR A 8 8.25 -30.34 -11.80
CA THR A 8 8.77 -30.11 -13.14
C THR A 8 7.60 -30.07 -14.13
N GLU A 9 7.79 -29.45 -15.30
CA GLU A 9 6.82 -29.55 -16.40
C GLU A 9 6.43 -31.01 -16.71
N ALA A 10 7.36 -31.95 -16.50
CA ALA A 10 7.12 -33.39 -16.65
C ALA A 10 6.18 -34.00 -15.59
N ASP A 11 6.13 -33.45 -14.38
CA ASP A 11 5.23 -33.91 -13.31
C ASP A 11 3.81 -33.38 -13.49
N ALA A 12 3.68 -32.18 -14.04
CA ALA A 12 2.40 -31.60 -14.42
C ALA A 12 1.85 -32.24 -15.71
N CYS A 13 2.71 -32.58 -16.67
CA CYS A 13 2.33 -33.21 -17.94
C CYS A 13 1.75 -34.63 -17.72
N ARG A 14 2.31 -35.39 -16.76
CA ARG A 14 1.77 -36.71 -16.36
C ARG A 14 0.35 -36.64 -15.76
N ARG A 15 -0.12 -35.48 -15.32
CA ARG A 15 -1.41 -35.31 -14.64
C ARG A 15 -2.52 -34.71 -15.51
N SER A 16 -2.21 -34.24 -16.72
CA SER A 16 -3.18 -33.58 -17.59
C SER A 16 -3.58 -34.45 -18.79
N ALA A 17 -4.84 -34.86 -18.84
CA ALA A 17 -5.39 -35.63 -19.97
C ALA A 17 -5.77 -34.76 -21.19
N LYS A 18 -5.76 -33.43 -21.08
CA LYS A 18 -6.02 -32.47 -22.18
C LYS A 18 -5.33 -31.14 -21.85
N GLY A 19 -4.53 -30.60 -22.77
CA GLY A 19 -3.66 -29.42 -22.54
C GLY A 19 -4.31 -28.18 -21.92
N GLN A 20 -5.63 -28.01 -22.01
CA GLN A 20 -6.35 -26.93 -21.32
C GLN A 20 -6.36 -27.08 -19.79
N LEU A 21 -6.49 -28.32 -19.28
CA LEU A 21 -6.39 -28.62 -17.85
C LEU A 21 -4.97 -28.41 -17.30
N PHE A 22 -3.95 -28.45 -18.17
CA PHE A 22 -2.56 -28.22 -17.77
C PHE A 22 -2.30 -26.75 -17.44
N TYR A 23 -2.75 -25.83 -18.29
CA TYR A 23 -2.55 -24.39 -18.08
C TYR A 23 -3.34 -23.87 -16.88
N GLU A 24 -4.58 -24.31 -16.70
CA GLU A 24 -5.40 -23.96 -15.52
C GLU A 24 -4.78 -24.51 -14.23
N PHE A 25 -4.30 -25.76 -14.25
CA PHE A 25 -3.59 -26.34 -13.11
C PHE A 25 -2.30 -25.59 -12.78
N LEU A 26 -1.49 -25.24 -13.80
CA LEU A 26 -0.24 -24.52 -13.60
C LEU A 26 -0.48 -23.10 -13.07
N ASP A 27 -1.53 -22.42 -13.56
CA ASP A 27 -1.93 -21.10 -13.07
C ASP A 27 -2.35 -21.13 -11.61
N ASP A 28 -3.25 -22.05 -11.24
CA ASP A 28 -3.67 -22.24 -9.84
C ASP A 28 -2.49 -22.62 -8.93
N PHE A 29 -1.60 -23.51 -9.42
CA PHE A 29 -0.39 -23.88 -8.69
C PHE A 29 0.52 -22.66 -8.43
N LEU A 30 0.82 -21.85 -9.45
CA LEU A 30 1.69 -20.70 -9.32
C LEU A 30 1.07 -19.61 -8.43
N MET A 31 -0.24 -19.37 -8.53
CA MET A 31 -0.95 -18.47 -7.61
C MET A 31 -0.90 -18.95 -6.15
N LYS A 32 -0.96 -20.26 -5.91
CA LYS A 32 -0.73 -20.83 -4.56
C LYS A 32 0.72 -20.65 -4.11
N GLN A 33 1.69 -20.83 -5.01
CA GLN A 33 3.11 -20.59 -4.69
C GLN A 33 3.37 -19.13 -4.32
N VAL A 34 2.75 -18.16 -5.00
CA VAL A 34 2.86 -16.73 -4.63
C VAL A 34 2.48 -16.52 -3.16
N LYS A 35 1.37 -17.10 -2.69
CA LYS A 35 0.96 -17.01 -1.28
C LYS A 35 2.00 -17.63 -0.35
N VAL A 36 2.56 -18.78 -0.71
CA VAL A 36 3.63 -19.44 0.06
C VAL A 36 4.89 -18.58 0.12
N TRP A 37 5.28 -17.95 -0.99
CA TRP A 37 6.45 -17.08 -1.05
C TRP A 37 6.29 -15.82 -0.21
N VAL A 38 5.12 -15.17 -0.28
CA VAL A 38 4.79 -14.01 0.55
C VAL A 38 4.83 -14.36 2.03
N ASN A 39 4.12 -15.41 2.44
CA ASN A 39 4.06 -15.84 3.84
C ASN A 39 5.43 -16.30 4.37
N GLY A 40 6.21 -16.95 3.50
CA GLY A 40 7.58 -17.38 3.78
C GLY A 40 8.62 -16.26 3.67
N LYS A 41 8.21 -15.00 3.44
CA LYS A 41 9.07 -13.82 3.26
C LYS A 41 10.24 -14.08 2.30
N LYS A 42 9.95 -14.74 1.18
CA LYS A 42 10.98 -15.11 0.21
C LYS A 42 11.61 -13.87 -0.42
N PRO A 43 12.94 -13.85 -0.66
CA PRO A 43 13.59 -12.74 -1.34
C PRO A 43 13.06 -12.54 -2.75
N ILE A 44 13.06 -11.30 -3.24
CA ILE A 44 12.61 -10.94 -4.60
C ILE A 44 13.41 -11.73 -5.65
N ASP A 45 14.73 -11.81 -5.51
CA ASP A 45 15.60 -12.51 -6.46
C ASP A 45 15.35 -14.03 -6.49
N TYR A 46 14.95 -14.61 -5.34
CA TYR A 46 14.53 -16.01 -5.29
C TYR A 46 13.28 -16.22 -6.16
N VAL A 47 12.26 -15.37 -6.02
CA VAL A 47 11.01 -15.49 -6.79
C VAL A 47 11.25 -15.25 -8.28
N LYS A 48 12.08 -14.26 -8.64
CA LYS A 48 12.45 -14.04 -10.04
C LYS A 48 13.09 -15.28 -10.67
N LYS A 49 14.00 -15.94 -9.94
CA LYS A 49 14.65 -17.17 -10.38
C LYS A 49 13.67 -18.34 -10.53
N GLU A 50 12.76 -18.53 -9.57
CA GLU A 50 11.74 -19.58 -9.66
C GLU A 50 10.79 -19.35 -10.85
N LEU A 51 10.51 -18.08 -11.17
CA LEU A 51 9.69 -17.68 -12.33
C LEU A 51 10.48 -17.58 -13.64
N ARG A 52 11.81 -17.78 -13.62
CA ARG A 52 12.72 -17.65 -14.77
C ARG A 52 12.64 -16.29 -15.48
N ILE A 53 12.57 -15.22 -14.70
CA ILE A 53 12.47 -13.82 -15.17
C ILE A 53 13.60 -12.94 -14.64
N GLU A 54 14.61 -13.52 -13.98
CA GLU A 54 15.69 -12.79 -13.32
C GLU A 54 16.57 -11.98 -14.28
N GLN A 55 16.62 -12.36 -15.56
CA GLN A 55 17.35 -11.64 -16.60
C GLN A 55 16.45 -10.67 -17.39
N LEU A 56 15.14 -10.68 -17.15
CA LEU A 56 14.19 -9.83 -17.87
C LEU A 56 14.07 -8.48 -17.18
N VAL A 57 14.08 -7.42 -17.99
CA VAL A 57 13.92 -6.03 -17.53
C VAL A 57 12.97 -5.28 -18.44
N GLY A 58 12.44 -4.16 -17.94
CA GLY A 58 11.59 -3.26 -18.72
C GLY A 58 10.42 -3.98 -19.38
N GLU A 59 10.27 -3.78 -20.68
CA GLU A 59 9.15 -4.33 -21.45
C GLU A 59 9.23 -5.86 -21.62
N ALA A 60 10.44 -6.42 -21.70
CA ALA A 60 10.63 -7.87 -21.77
C ALA A 60 10.11 -8.57 -20.51
N LEU A 61 10.29 -7.95 -19.34
CA LEU A 61 9.73 -8.44 -18.09
C LEU A 61 8.20 -8.41 -18.11
N LYS A 62 7.60 -7.28 -18.52
CA LYS A 62 6.13 -7.14 -18.55
C LYS A 62 5.45 -8.11 -19.53
N ASN A 63 6.10 -8.39 -20.65
CA ASN A 63 5.59 -9.31 -21.66
C ASN A 63 5.82 -10.79 -21.33
N SER A 64 6.51 -11.10 -20.22
CA SER A 64 6.68 -12.47 -19.77
C SER A 64 5.34 -13.07 -19.36
N PRO A 65 5.01 -14.32 -19.75
CA PRO A 65 3.81 -15.01 -19.28
C PRO A 65 3.81 -15.21 -17.75
N ASN A 66 4.98 -15.20 -17.12
CA ASN A 66 5.14 -15.34 -15.68
C ASN A 66 5.08 -14.00 -14.93
N PHE A 67 5.00 -12.87 -15.65
CA PHE A 67 4.97 -11.54 -15.05
C PHE A 67 3.80 -11.38 -14.09
N LYS A 68 2.61 -11.89 -14.42
CA LYS A 68 1.42 -11.79 -13.56
C LYS A 68 1.64 -12.35 -12.15
N TYR A 69 2.41 -13.43 -12.01
CA TYR A 69 2.68 -14.02 -10.69
C TYR A 69 3.73 -13.24 -9.92
N TYR A 70 4.73 -12.70 -10.63
CA TYR A 70 5.70 -11.78 -10.04
C TYR A 70 5.02 -10.49 -9.57
N ASP A 71 4.10 -9.97 -10.37
CA ASP A 71 3.31 -8.79 -10.06
C ASP A 71 2.48 -9.00 -8.80
N ASP A 72 1.69 -10.07 -8.75
CA ASP A 72 0.89 -10.44 -7.58
C ASP A 72 1.76 -10.70 -6.33
N PHE A 73 2.94 -11.33 -6.50
CA PHE A 73 3.90 -11.49 -5.41
C PHE A 73 4.39 -10.15 -4.86
N MET A 74 4.79 -9.22 -5.74
CA MET A 74 5.32 -7.92 -5.34
C MET A 74 4.25 -7.07 -4.65
N SER A 75 3.02 -7.03 -5.18
CA SER A 75 1.90 -6.30 -4.59
C SER A 75 1.53 -6.81 -3.18
N LYS A 76 1.41 -8.14 -3.02
CA LYS A 76 1.16 -8.72 -1.69
C LYS A 76 2.33 -8.50 -0.73
N THR A 77 3.56 -8.62 -1.21
CA THR A 77 4.76 -8.40 -0.39
C THR A 77 4.83 -6.96 0.09
N ALA A 78 4.54 -5.97 -0.77
CA ALA A 78 4.46 -4.55 -0.40
C ALA A 78 3.40 -4.30 0.69
N THR A 79 2.23 -4.93 0.56
CA THR A 79 1.17 -4.89 1.56
C THR A 79 1.64 -5.48 2.90
N GLU A 80 2.32 -6.63 2.88
CA GLU A 80 2.84 -7.27 4.09
C GLU A 80 3.96 -6.47 4.75
N TRP A 81 4.83 -5.79 3.99
CA TRP A 81 5.82 -4.87 4.56
C TRP A 81 5.15 -3.76 5.37
N ALA A 82 4.08 -3.16 4.84
CA ALA A 82 3.34 -2.11 5.54
C ALA A 82 2.70 -2.62 6.84
N LYS A 83 2.06 -3.80 6.81
CA LYS A 83 1.47 -4.43 8.00
C LYS A 83 2.49 -4.76 9.08
N ASN A 84 3.70 -5.15 8.66
CA ASN A 84 4.81 -5.45 9.56
C ASN A 84 5.62 -4.20 9.97
N LEU A 85 5.13 -2.99 9.66
CA LEU A 85 5.75 -1.71 10.01
C LEU A 85 7.18 -1.55 9.46
N THR A 86 7.47 -2.14 8.30
CA THR A 86 8.71 -1.87 7.56
C THR A 86 8.85 -0.35 7.33
N SER A 87 10.06 0.19 7.48
CA SER A 87 10.29 1.62 7.30
C SER A 87 10.17 2.02 5.81
N ILE A 88 9.85 3.29 5.57
CA ILE A 88 9.75 3.84 4.20
C ILE A 88 11.08 3.71 3.46
N ASP A 89 12.20 3.91 4.17
CA ASP A 89 13.53 3.81 3.57
C ASP A 89 13.91 2.36 3.26
N ASP A 90 13.57 1.41 4.13
CA ASP A 90 13.78 -0.02 3.84
C ASP A 90 12.93 -0.49 2.65
N ALA A 91 11.67 -0.04 2.56
CA ALA A 91 10.81 -0.35 1.42
C ALA A 91 11.39 0.21 0.12
N LYS A 92 11.89 1.45 0.11
CA LYS A 92 12.59 2.02 -1.05
C LYS A 92 13.82 1.22 -1.42
N LYS A 93 14.64 0.83 -0.43
CA LYS A 93 15.83 0.01 -0.66
C LYS A 93 15.48 -1.34 -1.28
N LEU A 94 14.48 -2.04 -0.74
CA LEU A 94 14.00 -3.33 -1.26
C LEU A 94 13.46 -3.21 -2.70
N LEU A 95 12.91 -2.05 -3.07
CA LEU A 95 12.41 -1.77 -4.42
C LEU A 95 13.49 -1.21 -5.36
N GLY A 96 14.73 -1.03 -4.90
CA GLY A 96 15.81 -0.42 -5.68
C GLY A 96 15.61 1.08 -5.97
N MET A 97 14.88 1.77 -5.10
CA MET A 97 14.48 3.18 -5.24
C MET A 97 15.24 4.11 -4.29
N GLU A 98 16.34 3.63 -3.71
CA GLU A 98 17.19 4.39 -2.82
C GLU A 98 17.83 5.58 -3.55
N LYS A 99 17.93 6.73 -2.87
CA LYS A 99 18.54 7.97 -3.38
C LYS A 99 17.88 8.57 -4.63
N LEU A 100 16.74 8.04 -5.10
CA LEU A 100 15.98 8.66 -6.18
C LEU A 100 15.39 10.01 -5.74
N SER A 101 15.41 10.98 -6.65
CA SER A 101 14.66 12.24 -6.47
C SER A 101 13.16 11.96 -6.47
N ALA A 102 12.35 12.91 -6.00
CA ALA A 102 10.90 12.78 -5.98
C ALA A 102 10.32 12.50 -7.39
N ASP A 103 10.84 13.17 -8.42
CA ASP A 103 10.36 12.99 -9.80
C ASP A 103 10.82 11.65 -10.38
N ALA A 104 12.05 11.23 -10.11
CA ALA A 104 12.55 9.92 -10.52
C ALA A 104 11.79 8.77 -9.83
N LEU A 105 11.32 8.99 -8.60
CA LEU A 105 10.51 8.02 -7.86
C LEU A 105 9.21 7.68 -8.61
N LYS A 106 8.47 8.69 -9.11
CA LYS A 106 7.17 8.50 -9.78
C LYS A 106 7.26 7.74 -11.10
N THR A 107 8.38 7.88 -11.81
CA THR A 107 8.59 7.27 -13.12
C THR A 107 9.29 5.91 -13.04
N HIS A 108 9.73 5.51 -11.85
CA HIS A 108 10.40 4.24 -11.63
C HIS A 108 9.45 3.05 -11.83
N ALA A 109 9.95 1.97 -12.45
CA ALA A 109 9.14 0.79 -12.78
C ALA A 109 8.46 0.13 -11.56
N ASN A 110 9.10 0.22 -10.39
CA ASN A 110 8.56 -0.34 -9.14
C ASN A 110 7.71 0.65 -8.33
N TYR A 111 7.45 1.87 -8.85
CA TYR A 111 6.69 2.88 -8.10
C TYR A 111 5.29 2.39 -7.70
N LYS A 112 4.64 1.56 -8.52
CA LYS A 112 3.33 1.00 -8.17
C LYS A 112 3.34 0.21 -6.86
N TYR A 113 4.37 -0.59 -6.62
CA TYR A 113 4.49 -1.37 -5.38
C TYR A 113 4.83 -0.49 -4.19
N TYR A 114 5.63 0.56 -4.41
CA TYR A 114 5.86 1.58 -3.38
C TYR A 114 4.56 2.30 -3.02
N ASP A 115 3.73 2.62 -4.01
CA ASP A 115 2.43 3.27 -3.81
C ASP A 115 1.49 2.40 -2.97
N GLU A 116 1.37 1.10 -3.31
CA GLU A 116 0.60 0.13 -2.54
C GLU A 116 1.09 -0.04 -1.10
N PHE A 117 2.42 -0.09 -0.91
CA PHE A 117 3.03 -0.10 0.43
C PHE A 117 2.66 1.15 1.23
N MET A 118 2.75 2.34 0.63
CA MET A 118 2.43 3.59 1.29
C MET A 118 0.95 3.71 1.62
N ASP A 119 0.08 3.30 0.68
CA ASP A 119 -1.36 3.29 0.88
C ASP A 119 -1.77 2.37 2.03
N THR A 120 -1.19 1.18 2.12
CA THR A 120 -1.41 0.27 3.24
C THR A 120 -0.82 0.84 4.53
N SER A 121 0.35 1.48 4.46
CA SER A 121 0.99 2.10 5.63
C SER A 121 0.10 3.19 6.25
N VAL A 122 -0.56 4.00 5.42
CA VAL A 122 -1.56 4.98 5.88
C VAL A 122 -2.68 4.31 6.67
N LEU A 123 -3.23 3.18 6.19
CA LEU A 123 -4.24 2.41 6.93
C LEU A 123 -3.71 1.96 8.29
N MET A 124 -2.49 1.43 8.33
CA MET A 124 -1.86 0.96 9.56
C MET A 124 -1.59 2.11 10.54
N TRP A 125 -1.22 3.30 10.06
CA TRP A 125 -1.02 4.48 10.91
C TRP A 125 -2.33 4.98 11.52
N VAL A 126 -3.42 4.99 10.75
CA VAL A 126 -4.75 5.35 11.26
C VAL A 126 -5.22 4.33 12.28
N GLY A 127 -5.20 3.04 11.94
CA GLY A 127 -5.63 1.95 12.82
C GLY A 127 -4.79 1.82 14.10
N GLY A 128 -3.48 2.09 13.99
CA GLY A 128 -2.56 2.14 15.13
C GLY A 128 -2.56 3.45 15.91
N GLY A 129 -3.43 4.41 15.55
CA GLY A 129 -3.58 5.67 16.30
C GLY A 129 -2.39 6.63 16.22
N LYS A 130 -1.46 6.45 15.28
CA LYS A 130 -0.23 7.26 15.13
C LYS A 130 -0.52 8.76 15.08
N SER A 131 0.27 9.60 15.74
CA SER A 131 -0.01 11.05 15.80
C SER A 131 0.22 11.75 14.46
N ILE A 132 -0.38 12.93 14.28
CA ILE A 132 -0.15 13.78 13.09
C ILE A 132 1.33 14.16 12.98
N GLY A 133 1.96 14.51 14.11
CA GLY A 133 3.38 14.86 14.16
C GLY A 133 4.28 13.71 13.71
N ASP A 134 4.01 12.48 14.19
CA ASP A 134 4.77 11.31 13.78
C ASP A 134 4.61 11.01 12.28
N VAL A 135 3.40 11.15 11.72
CA VAL A 135 3.19 10.95 10.28
C VAL A 135 3.90 12.03 9.47
N LYS A 136 3.86 13.29 9.89
CA LYS A 136 4.64 14.35 9.23
C LYS A 136 6.13 14.02 9.23
N LYS A 137 6.66 13.55 10.36
CA LYS A 137 8.06 13.13 10.48
C LYS A 137 8.42 11.99 9.55
N LEU A 138 7.62 10.91 9.56
CA LEU A 138 7.82 9.75 8.67
C LEU A 138 7.81 10.15 7.19
N LEU A 139 6.95 11.10 6.82
CA LEU A 139 6.85 11.59 5.45
C LEU A 139 7.86 12.70 5.11
N GLY A 140 8.71 13.12 6.05
CA GLY A 140 9.68 14.20 5.86
C GLY A 140 9.04 15.57 5.64
N LEU A 141 7.88 15.82 6.26
CA LEU A 141 7.07 17.03 6.09
C LEU A 141 7.16 18.00 7.28
N GLU A 142 7.84 17.61 8.35
CA GLU A 142 7.82 18.31 9.65
C GLU A 142 8.39 19.74 9.62
N THR A 143 9.39 19.98 8.78
CA THR A 143 10.06 21.29 8.64
C THR A 143 9.54 22.11 7.46
N LEU A 144 8.58 21.56 6.69
CA LEU A 144 8.10 22.19 5.47
C LEU A 144 7.01 23.23 5.76
N SER A 145 7.00 24.31 4.97
CA SER A 145 5.89 25.26 4.95
C SER A 145 4.62 24.60 4.39
N ALA A 146 3.45 25.18 4.66
CA ALA A 146 2.18 24.65 4.14
C ALA A 146 2.15 24.57 2.60
N ALA A 147 2.77 25.52 1.90
CA ALA A 147 2.90 25.49 0.45
C ALA A 147 3.83 24.36 -0.01
N ALA A 148 4.99 24.20 0.65
CA ALA A 148 5.93 23.13 0.34
C ALA A 148 5.36 21.73 0.62
N ILE A 149 4.53 21.59 1.67
CA ILE A 149 3.80 20.35 1.96
C ILE A 149 2.88 19.99 0.79
N LYS A 150 2.08 20.94 0.28
CA LYS A 150 1.13 20.67 -0.83
C LYS A 150 1.83 20.27 -2.13
N SER A 151 3.05 20.75 -2.36
CA SER A 151 3.86 20.39 -3.52
C SER A 151 4.68 19.11 -3.33
N SER A 152 4.74 18.57 -2.12
CA SER A 152 5.49 17.34 -1.84
C SER A 152 4.84 16.12 -2.50
N ILE A 153 5.65 15.21 -3.04
CA ILE A 153 5.16 13.90 -3.51
C ILE A 153 4.46 13.11 -2.39
N ASN A 154 4.89 13.30 -1.15
CA ASN A 154 4.31 12.61 0.01
C ASN A 154 2.99 13.25 0.47
N PHE A 155 2.59 14.39 -0.11
CA PHE A 155 1.35 15.07 0.24
C PHE A 155 0.14 14.16 0.11
N LYS A 156 0.05 13.36 -0.96
CA LYS A 156 -1.10 12.47 -1.19
C LYS A 156 -1.32 11.48 -0.04
N TYR A 157 -0.24 10.97 0.56
CA TYR A 157 -0.34 10.02 1.68
C TYR A 157 -0.69 10.73 2.99
N TYR A 158 -0.15 11.94 3.20
CA TYR A 158 -0.53 12.79 4.33
C TYR A 158 -2.01 13.19 4.25
N ASP A 159 -2.47 13.60 3.07
CA ASP A 159 -3.85 13.97 2.77
C ASP A 159 -4.82 12.81 3.06
N LYS A 160 -4.49 11.62 2.56
CA LYS A 160 -5.24 10.37 2.83
C LYS A 160 -5.29 10.06 4.33
N PHE A 161 -4.16 10.16 5.03
CA PHE A 161 -4.10 9.94 6.47
C PHE A 161 -5.02 10.90 7.24
N MET A 162 -4.97 12.20 6.93
CA MET A 162 -5.80 13.21 7.58
C MET A 162 -7.29 12.94 7.35
N THR A 163 -7.67 12.65 6.10
CA THR A 163 -9.05 12.33 5.72
C THR A 163 -9.58 11.14 6.53
N MET A 164 -8.84 10.03 6.51
CA MET A 164 -9.24 8.81 7.24
C MET A 164 -9.28 9.00 8.75
N ARG A 165 -8.39 9.82 9.30
CA ARG A 165 -8.37 10.08 10.75
C ARG A 165 -9.57 10.90 11.20
N VAL A 166 -9.96 11.91 10.42
CA VAL A 166 -11.20 12.68 10.68
C VAL A 166 -12.41 11.75 10.62
N GLU A 167 -12.51 10.90 9.60
CA GLU A 167 -13.59 9.91 9.51
C GLU A 167 -13.62 8.94 10.70
N ALA A 168 -12.45 8.43 11.13
CA ALA A 168 -12.35 7.52 12.27
C ALA A 168 -12.80 8.20 13.57
N LEU A 169 -12.41 9.46 13.79
CA LEU A 169 -12.85 10.26 14.93
C LEU A 169 -14.36 10.46 14.92
N LEU A 170 -14.93 10.79 13.76
CA LEU A 170 -16.37 10.91 13.58
C LEU A 170 -17.07 9.60 13.97
N ARG A 171 -16.63 8.46 13.46
CA ARG A 171 -17.20 7.14 13.81
C ARG A 171 -17.09 6.83 15.31
N SER A 172 -16.01 7.27 15.97
CA SER A 172 -15.76 6.98 17.39
C SER A 172 -16.61 7.76 18.40
N GLY A 173 -17.39 8.77 17.96
CA GLY A 173 -18.26 9.54 18.85
C GLY A 173 -17.54 10.47 19.84
N LYS A 174 -16.25 10.78 19.59
CA LYS A 174 -15.47 11.74 20.38
C LYS A 174 -16.06 13.16 20.35
N SER A 175 -15.66 13.96 21.34
CA SER A 175 -16.06 15.35 21.55
C SER A 175 -16.04 16.16 20.26
N LEU A 176 -17.08 16.96 20.06
CA LEU A 176 -17.21 17.85 18.92
C LEU A 176 -16.03 18.84 18.82
N ASP A 177 -15.43 19.21 19.95
CA ASP A 177 -14.32 20.17 20.00
C ASP A 177 -12.99 19.57 19.51
N ASP A 178 -12.75 18.29 19.79
CA ASP A 178 -11.60 17.55 19.27
C ASP A 178 -11.69 17.43 17.75
N VAL A 179 -12.90 17.17 17.24
CA VAL A 179 -13.17 17.05 15.80
C VAL A 179 -13.03 18.40 15.10
N LYS A 180 -13.55 19.49 15.69
CA LYS A 180 -13.45 20.85 15.12
C LYS A 180 -12.01 21.34 15.02
N THR A 181 -11.22 21.15 16.07
CA THR A 181 -9.80 21.53 16.09
C THR A 181 -9.03 20.82 14.98
N LEU A 182 -9.22 19.50 14.85
CA LEU A 182 -8.52 18.69 13.88
C LEU A 182 -8.99 18.96 12.43
N SER A 183 -10.29 19.24 12.26
CA SER A 183 -10.85 19.66 10.98
C SER A 183 -10.29 21.00 10.54
N ALA A 184 -10.21 22.01 11.41
CA ALA A 184 -9.67 23.32 11.06
C ALA A 184 -8.21 23.24 10.58
N ASP A 185 -7.39 22.36 11.17
CA ASP A 185 -6.02 22.11 10.72
C ASP A 185 -5.94 21.29 9.44
N ALA A 186 -6.87 20.35 9.26
CA ALA A 186 -6.98 19.55 8.05
C ALA A 186 -7.47 20.38 6.84
N THR A 187 -8.49 21.22 6.98
CA THR A 187 -9.06 22.08 5.91
C THR A 187 -8.05 23.13 5.40
N LYS A 188 -7.10 23.58 6.24
CA LYS A 188 -6.00 24.46 5.79
C LYS A 188 -5.03 23.75 4.83
N LEU A 189 -4.84 22.45 5.02
CA LEU A 189 -3.83 21.65 4.33
C LEU A 189 -4.41 20.82 3.17
N SER A 190 -5.66 20.37 3.28
CA SER A 190 -6.33 19.46 2.35
C SER A 190 -7.54 20.13 1.70
N PRO A 191 -7.50 20.36 0.37
CA PRO A 191 -8.68 20.76 -0.39
C PRO A 191 -9.77 19.67 -0.44
N ASN A 192 -9.38 18.39 -0.32
CA ASN A 192 -10.27 17.23 -0.42
C ASN A 192 -11.18 17.07 0.82
N LEU A 193 -10.84 17.73 1.92
CA LEU A 193 -11.66 17.73 3.14
C LEU A 193 -12.92 18.61 3.06
N LYS A 194 -13.17 19.34 1.97
CA LYS A 194 -14.39 20.16 1.80
C LYS A 194 -15.70 19.38 2.00
N TYR A 195 -15.69 18.07 1.75
CA TYR A 195 -16.85 17.19 2.00
C TYR A 195 -17.03 16.85 3.49
N CYS A 196 -15.96 16.88 4.29
CA CYS A 196 -16.06 16.73 5.73
C CYS A 196 -16.79 17.93 6.35
N ASP A 197 -16.62 19.16 5.83
CA ASP A 197 -17.33 20.34 6.36
C ASP A 197 -18.86 20.16 6.29
N GLN A 198 -19.41 19.64 5.18
CA GLN A 198 -20.85 19.36 5.05
C GLN A 198 -21.34 18.25 6.00
N PHE A 199 -20.53 17.21 6.19
CA PHE A 199 -20.84 16.11 7.12
C PHE A 199 -20.72 16.54 8.59
N LEU A 200 -19.76 17.41 8.89
CA LEU A 200 -19.55 18.04 10.19
C LEU A 200 -20.72 18.95 10.54
N ASP A 201 -21.16 19.80 9.60
CA ASP A 201 -22.35 20.64 9.77
C ASP A 201 -23.59 19.78 10.08
N GLY A 202 -23.80 18.69 9.33
CA GLY A 202 -24.91 17.76 9.57
C GLY A 202 -24.89 17.07 10.94
N ARG A 203 -23.70 16.76 11.48
CA ARG A 203 -23.56 16.17 12.84
C ARG A 203 -23.58 17.19 13.95
N VAL A 204 -23.01 18.38 13.76
CA VAL A 204 -23.13 19.51 14.69
C VAL A 204 -24.60 19.81 14.92
N ASN A 205 -25.39 19.89 13.84
CA ASN A 205 -26.82 20.15 13.91
C ASN A 205 -27.58 19.02 14.64
N ASN A 206 -27.23 17.75 14.39
CA ASN A 206 -27.86 16.60 15.08
C ASN A 206 -27.48 16.49 16.56
N ILE A 207 -26.24 16.79 16.94
CA ILE A 207 -25.81 16.81 18.34
C ILE A 207 -26.45 17.97 19.08
N ALA A 208 -26.46 19.17 18.48
CA ALA A 208 -27.12 20.36 19.02
C ALA A 208 -28.63 20.13 19.24
N ALA A 209 -29.31 19.46 18.31
CA ALA A 209 -30.72 19.10 18.44
C ALA A 209 -30.99 18.11 19.59
N ARG A 210 -30.08 17.17 19.83
CA ARG A 210 -30.19 16.19 20.94
C ARG A 210 -29.88 16.77 22.32
N SER A 211 -29.13 17.87 22.39
CA SER A 211 -28.85 18.60 23.64
C SER A 211 -29.90 19.65 24.00
N ALA A 212 -30.84 19.93 23.10
CA ALA A 212 -31.93 20.89 23.27
C ALA A 212 -33.29 20.25 23.60
N THR A 213 -33.30 18.93 23.86
CA THR A 213 -34.45 18.14 24.35
C THR A 213 -34.14 17.62 25.75
#